data_AF-A0A0G0YFZ9-F1
#
_entry.id   AF-A0A0G0YFZ9-F1
#
_cell.length_a   1.000
_cell.length_b   1.000
_cell.length_c   1.000
_cell.angle_alpha   90.00
_cell.angle_beta   90.00
_cell.angle_gamma   90.00
#
_symmetry.space_group_name_H-M   'P 1'
#
loop_
_entity.id
_entity.type
_entity.pdbx_description
1 polymer ?
#
loop_
_entity_poly.entity_id
_entity_poly.type
_entity_poly.pdbx_seq_one_letter_code
_entity_poly.pdbx_strand_id
1 'polypeptide(L)'
;MINIELEHITKIEGDASISITVEDGKATKVHFITEEYKRFFTEALKGKSILSVPSHLSRICGTCSNAHVLAAIEACEMALDIEPSKQTEMLRALTMHGLTIRDHALHLYLFCMPDIYGKDAFLDFDENDPHENQLLHDAFAIKSAGNFLATIIAGRSIHAMFPAIGGFIKYPDAEQVAQAIEKLESVREATVRLVAEFEKCTFAFDRHTDYMALLPDEG
;
A
#
# COMPACT_ATOMS: atom_id res chain seq x y z
N MET A 1 14.24 34.56 -12.90
CA MET A 1 14.30 33.10 -13.12
C MET A 1 14.97 32.47 -11.92
N ILE A 2 14.29 31.54 -11.25
CA ILE A 2 14.80 30.77 -10.10
C ILE A 2 14.69 29.29 -10.48
N ASN A 3 15.72 28.51 -10.23
CA ASN A 3 15.67 27.05 -10.34
C ASN A 3 15.66 26.47 -8.93
N ILE A 4 14.71 25.59 -8.67
CA ILE A 4 14.57 24.85 -7.42
C ILE A 4 14.79 23.38 -7.75
N GLU A 5 15.75 22.77 -7.07
CA GLU A 5 16.07 21.35 -7.21
C GLU A 5 15.76 20.67 -5.87
N LEU A 6 14.91 19.64 -5.92
CA LEU A 6 14.74 18.68 -4.83
C LEU A 6 15.38 17.37 -5.29
N GLU A 7 16.61 17.13 -4.82
CA GLU A 7 17.38 15.94 -5.19
C GLU A 7 16.71 14.63 -4.72
N HIS A 8 15.99 14.67 -3.60
CA HIS A 8 15.22 13.53 -3.11
C HIS A 8 13.86 13.98 -2.59
N ILE A 9 12.81 13.33 -3.09
CA ILE A 9 11.46 13.44 -2.54
C ILE A 9 11.35 12.42 -1.39
N THR A 10 11.03 12.90 -0.20
CA THR A 10 10.81 12.07 0.97
C THR A 10 9.34 11.66 1.11
N LYS A 11 9.03 10.74 2.03
CA LYS A 11 7.66 10.28 2.33
C LYS A 11 6.94 9.68 1.10
N ILE A 12 7.69 9.00 0.25
CA ILE A 12 7.20 8.19 -0.87
C ILE A 12 7.82 6.79 -0.84
N GLU A 13 7.27 5.88 -1.64
CA GLU A 13 7.97 4.65 -2.01
C GLU A 13 8.74 4.89 -3.33
N GLY A 14 9.93 4.32 -3.40
CA GLY A 14 10.87 4.53 -4.50
C GLY A 14 11.72 5.78 -4.36
N ASP A 15 12.45 6.11 -5.43
CA ASP A 15 13.38 7.25 -5.48
C ASP A 15 13.00 8.17 -6.63
N ALA A 16 12.84 9.45 -6.31
CA ALA A 16 12.45 10.47 -7.26
C ALA A 16 12.97 11.84 -6.86
N SER A 17 13.24 12.67 -7.88
CA SER A 17 13.65 14.06 -7.76
C SER A 17 12.69 14.98 -8.53
N ILE A 18 12.70 16.26 -8.17
CA ILE A 18 11.91 17.28 -8.87
C ILE A 18 12.73 18.53 -9.15
N SER A 19 12.74 18.96 -10.41
CA SER A 19 13.34 20.21 -10.86
C SER A 19 12.23 21.18 -11.29
N ILE A 20 12.27 22.41 -10.77
CA ILE A 20 11.26 23.44 -11.02
C ILE A 20 11.95 24.72 -11.47
N THR A 21 11.59 25.22 -12.66
CA THR A 21 11.95 26.57 -13.12
C THR A 21 10.80 27.52 -12.83
N VAL A 22 11.10 28.61 -12.13
CA VAL A 22 10.15 29.68 -11.78
C VAL A 22 10.55 30.98 -12.48
N GLU A 23 9.63 31.54 -13.25
CA GLU A 23 9.76 32.82 -13.95
C GLU A 23 8.55 33.70 -13.59
N ASP A 24 8.81 34.96 -13.23
CA ASP A 24 7.77 35.94 -12.84
C ASP A 24 6.78 35.41 -11.79
N GLY A 25 7.30 34.66 -10.81
CA GLY A 25 6.51 34.07 -9.72
C GLY A 25 5.66 32.85 -10.13
N LYS A 26 5.82 32.33 -11.35
CA LYS A 26 5.09 31.16 -11.86
C LYS A 26 6.04 30.02 -12.19
N ALA A 27 5.67 28.80 -11.82
CA ALA A 27 6.37 27.61 -12.30
C ALA A 27 6.12 27.46 -13.82
N THR A 28 7.17 27.60 -14.62
CA THR A 28 7.11 27.49 -16.09
C THR A 28 7.57 26.14 -16.59
N LYS A 29 8.40 25.43 -15.81
CA LYS A 29 8.80 24.04 -16.08
C LYS A 29 8.82 23.25 -14.79
N VAL A 30 8.31 22.03 -14.85
CA VAL A 30 8.34 21.06 -13.75
C VAL A 30 8.75 19.72 -14.34
N HIS A 31 9.87 19.17 -13.87
CA HIS A 31 10.35 17.85 -14.23
C HIS A 31 10.31 16.97 -12.99
N PHE A 32 9.41 15.97 -12.99
CA PHE A 32 9.43 14.87 -12.03
C PHE A 32 10.25 13.73 -12.63
N ILE A 33 11.29 13.31 -11.92
CA ILE A 33 12.27 12.33 -12.40
C ILE A 33 12.21 11.13 -11.47
N THR A 34 11.87 9.96 -12.00
CA THR A 34 12.01 8.70 -11.27
C THR A 34 13.45 8.21 -11.39
N GLU A 35 14.16 8.09 -10.28
CA GLU A 35 15.58 7.68 -10.26
C GLU A 35 15.77 6.17 -10.09
N GLU A 36 14.67 5.44 -9.86
CA GLU A 36 14.72 3.98 -9.73
C GLU A 36 15.28 3.28 -10.98
N TYR A 37 16.25 2.40 -10.76
CA TYR A 37 16.78 1.55 -11.81
C TYR A 37 15.77 0.49 -12.24
N LYS A 38 15.68 0.27 -13.55
CA LYS A 38 14.94 -0.86 -14.11
C LYS A 38 15.53 -2.17 -13.56
N ARG A 39 14.74 -2.91 -12.80
CA ARG A 39 15.13 -4.22 -12.24
C ARG A 39 14.89 -5.40 -13.20
N PHE A 40 14.38 -5.11 -14.40
CA PHE A 40 14.22 -6.07 -15.51
C PHE A 40 13.44 -7.36 -15.15
N PHE A 41 12.43 -7.27 -14.26
CA PHE A 41 11.61 -8.43 -13.86
C PHE A 41 10.99 -9.18 -15.03
N THR A 42 10.56 -8.48 -16.09
CA THR A 42 9.98 -9.08 -17.30
C THR A 42 10.96 -9.99 -18.04
N GLU A 43 12.23 -9.59 -18.14
CA GLU A 43 13.28 -10.40 -18.76
C GLU A 43 13.76 -11.51 -17.81
N ALA A 44 13.92 -11.19 -16.52
CA ALA A 44 14.41 -12.12 -15.51
C ALA A 44 13.49 -13.35 -15.31
N LEU A 45 12.21 -13.23 -15.63
CA LEU A 45 11.24 -14.31 -15.52
C LEU A 45 11.19 -15.26 -16.73
N LYS A 46 11.81 -14.91 -17.86
CA LYS A 46 11.80 -15.78 -19.04
C LYS A 46 12.47 -17.11 -18.72
N GLY A 47 11.80 -18.22 -19.04
CA GLY A 47 12.27 -19.58 -18.78
C GLY A 47 12.23 -20.01 -17.31
N LYS A 48 11.68 -19.20 -16.39
CA LYS A 48 11.45 -19.62 -15.01
C LYS A 48 10.23 -20.54 -14.92
N SER A 49 10.23 -21.40 -13.90
CA SER A 49 9.05 -22.21 -13.57
C SER A 49 7.89 -21.30 -13.19
N ILE A 50 6.70 -21.59 -13.71
CA ILE A 50 5.47 -20.84 -13.42
C ILE A 50 5.19 -20.77 -11.91
N LEU A 51 5.51 -21.86 -11.18
CA LEU A 51 5.36 -21.94 -9.72
C LEU A 51 6.22 -20.93 -8.96
N SER A 52 7.31 -20.45 -9.57
CA SER A 52 8.22 -19.49 -8.97
C SER A 52 7.86 -18.03 -9.29
N VAL A 53 6.96 -17.79 -10.24
CA VAL A 53 6.64 -16.44 -10.72
C VAL A 53 6.08 -15.55 -9.60
N PRO A 54 5.08 -15.97 -8.79
CA PRO A 54 4.51 -15.11 -7.75
C PRO A 54 5.54 -14.69 -6.70
N SER A 55 6.45 -15.59 -6.33
CA SER A 55 7.48 -15.27 -5.35
C SER A 55 8.50 -14.28 -5.92
N HIS A 56 8.92 -14.41 -7.18
CA HIS A 56 9.83 -13.42 -7.78
C HIS A 56 9.16 -12.04 -7.90
N LEU A 57 7.92 -11.99 -8.39
CA LEU A 57 7.23 -10.72 -8.64
C LEU A 57 6.84 -9.97 -7.36
N SER A 58 6.67 -10.66 -6.23
CA SER A 58 6.42 -9.97 -4.97
C SER A 58 7.58 -9.10 -4.49
N ARG A 59 8.76 -9.20 -5.11
CA ARG A 59 9.94 -8.38 -4.83
C ARG A 59 10.01 -7.11 -5.70
N ILE A 60 9.00 -6.85 -6.53
CA ILE A 60 8.86 -5.56 -7.22
C ILE A 60 8.68 -4.43 -6.21
N CYS A 61 7.85 -4.60 -5.20
CA CYS A 61 7.61 -3.54 -4.23
C CYS A 61 7.32 -4.14 -2.86
N GLY A 62 7.85 -3.53 -1.79
CA GLY A 62 7.67 -4.01 -0.42
C GLY A 62 6.26 -3.76 0.11
N THR A 63 5.71 -2.57 -0.16
CA THR A 63 4.39 -2.13 0.33
C THR A 63 3.28 -2.93 -0.33
N CYS A 64 3.19 -2.92 -1.67
CA CYS A 64 2.18 -3.64 -2.45
C CYS A 64 2.57 -5.07 -2.85
N SER A 65 3.56 -5.68 -2.18
CA SER A 65 4.05 -7.04 -2.48
C SER A 65 2.96 -8.11 -2.60
N ASN A 66 1.92 -8.06 -1.76
CA ASN A 66 0.83 -9.03 -1.80
C ASN A 66 -0.06 -8.87 -3.04
N ALA A 67 -0.26 -7.64 -3.53
CA ALA A 67 -0.96 -7.41 -4.79
C ALA A 67 -0.19 -8.02 -5.96
N HIS A 68 1.15 -7.89 -5.98
CA HIS A 68 1.98 -8.56 -6.98
C HIS A 68 1.89 -10.09 -6.90
N VAL A 69 1.82 -10.68 -5.70
CA VAL A 69 1.61 -12.14 -5.56
C VAL A 69 0.29 -12.56 -6.18
N LEU A 70 -0.80 -11.89 -5.84
CA LEU A 70 -2.14 -12.26 -6.32
C LEU A 70 -2.29 -12.05 -7.82
N ALA A 71 -1.85 -10.90 -8.35
CA ALA A 71 -1.87 -10.63 -9.79
C ALA A 71 -1.02 -11.65 -10.57
N ALA A 72 0.14 -12.06 -10.03
CA ALA A 72 0.96 -13.09 -10.64
C ALA A 72 0.28 -14.47 -10.61
N ILE A 73 -0.38 -14.82 -9.51
CA ILE A 73 -1.15 -16.07 -9.39
C ILE A 73 -2.29 -16.08 -10.41
N GLU A 74 -3.08 -15.01 -10.48
CA GLU A 74 -4.20 -14.89 -11.43
C GLU A 74 -3.72 -15.03 -12.87
N ALA A 75 -2.63 -14.35 -13.24
CA ALA A 75 -2.05 -14.49 -14.57
C ALA A 75 -1.57 -15.92 -14.87
N CYS A 76 -1.02 -16.62 -13.87
CA CYS A 76 -0.59 -18.02 -14.01
C CYS A 76 -1.79 -18.97 -14.14
N GLU A 77 -2.87 -18.72 -13.39
CA GLU A 77 -4.10 -19.51 -13.43
C GLU A 77 -4.81 -19.35 -14.77
N MET A 78 -4.92 -18.11 -15.28
CA MET A 78 -5.43 -17.85 -16.63
C MET A 78 -4.63 -18.60 -17.70
N ALA A 79 -3.29 -18.64 -17.57
CA ALA A 79 -2.44 -19.35 -18.53
C ALA A 79 -2.55 -20.89 -18.45
N LEU A 80 -3.09 -21.41 -17.35
CA LEU A 80 -3.25 -22.85 -17.09
C LEU A 80 -4.72 -23.30 -17.13
N ASP A 81 -5.65 -22.40 -17.48
CA ASP A 81 -7.10 -22.64 -17.44
C ASP A 81 -7.58 -23.16 -16.06
N ILE A 82 -7.05 -22.59 -14.98
CA ILE A 82 -7.42 -22.93 -13.59
C ILE A 82 -8.44 -21.91 -13.07
N GLU A 83 -9.63 -22.39 -12.70
CA GLU A 83 -10.63 -21.57 -12.03
C GLU A 83 -10.50 -21.69 -10.49
N PRO A 84 -10.34 -20.59 -9.75
CA PRO A 84 -10.25 -20.62 -8.29
C PRO A 84 -11.62 -20.95 -7.67
N SER A 85 -11.61 -21.62 -6.53
CA SER A 85 -12.83 -21.86 -5.75
C SER A 85 -13.36 -20.56 -5.11
N LYS A 86 -14.64 -20.52 -4.74
CA LYS A 86 -15.20 -19.37 -4.01
C LYS A 86 -14.48 -19.08 -2.69
N GLN A 87 -14.01 -20.12 -2.01
CA GLN A 87 -13.19 -19.99 -0.80
C GLN A 87 -11.85 -19.32 -1.11
N THR A 88 -11.21 -19.69 -2.22
CA THR A 88 -9.96 -19.09 -2.68
C THR A 88 -10.15 -17.59 -2.95
N GLU A 89 -11.20 -17.21 -3.66
CA GLU A 89 -11.53 -15.80 -3.92
C GLU A 89 -11.72 -15.00 -2.61
N MET A 90 -12.44 -15.56 -1.63
CA MET A 90 -12.62 -14.92 -0.32
C MET A 90 -11.27 -14.70 0.38
N LEU A 91 -10.38 -15.68 0.37
CA LEU A 91 -9.06 -15.54 0.99
C LEU A 91 -8.16 -14.54 0.24
N ARG A 92 -8.31 -14.42 -1.09
CA ARG A 92 -7.65 -13.35 -1.87
C ARG A 92 -8.16 -11.99 -1.48
N ALA A 93 -9.48 -11.82 -1.38
CA ALA A 93 -10.09 -10.57 -0.93
C ALA A 93 -9.61 -10.18 0.47
N LEU A 94 -9.57 -11.13 1.42
CA LEU A 94 -9.04 -10.89 2.76
C LEU A 94 -7.54 -10.54 2.75
N THR A 95 -6.75 -11.15 1.87
CA THR A 95 -5.33 -10.80 1.66
C THR A 95 -5.19 -9.35 1.18
N MET A 96 -6.04 -8.93 0.24
CA MET A 96 -6.07 -7.55 -0.26
C MET A 96 -6.57 -6.57 0.81
N HIS A 97 -7.59 -6.91 1.60
CA HIS A 97 -8.04 -6.05 2.69
C HIS A 97 -6.95 -5.86 3.75
N GLY A 98 -6.21 -6.91 4.12
CA GLY A 98 -5.07 -6.81 5.01
C GLY A 98 -3.96 -5.91 4.45
N LEU A 99 -3.72 -5.98 3.13
CA LEU A 99 -2.84 -5.04 2.42
C LEU A 99 -3.38 -3.61 2.48
N THR A 100 -4.61 -3.36 2.06
CA THR A 100 -5.19 -2.00 2.03
C THR A 100 -5.15 -1.34 3.40
N ILE A 101 -5.54 -2.04 4.47
CA ILE A 101 -5.56 -1.47 5.82
C ILE A 101 -4.14 -1.07 6.26
N ARG A 102 -3.15 -1.96 6.12
CA ARG A 102 -1.79 -1.67 6.57
C ARG A 102 -1.08 -0.61 5.72
N ASP A 103 -1.40 -0.55 4.43
CA ASP A 103 -0.75 0.36 3.47
C ASP A 103 -1.39 1.74 3.49
N HIS A 104 -2.72 1.83 3.62
CA HIS A 104 -3.38 3.12 3.82
C HIS A 104 -3.03 3.73 5.18
N ALA A 105 -2.86 2.93 6.23
CA ALA A 105 -2.34 3.45 7.50
C ALA A 105 -0.91 3.99 7.33
N LEU A 106 -0.03 3.28 6.62
CA LEU A 106 1.31 3.77 6.29
C LEU A 106 1.24 5.08 5.50
N HIS A 107 0.50 5.12 4.40
CA HIS A 107 0.44 6.28 3.53
C HIS A 107 -0.18 7.49 4.22
N LEU A 108 -1.37 7.34 4.79
CA LEU A 108 -2.11 8.48 5.35
C LEU A 108 -1.43 9.02 6.61
N TYR A 109 -1.01 8.16 7.55
CA TYR A 109 -0.34 8.64 8.77
C TYR A 109 1.12 8.99 8.55
N LEU A 110 1.92 8.10 7.96
CA LEU A 110 3.38 8.29 7.95
C LEU A 110 3.85 9.20 6.82
N PHE A 111 3.13 9.24 5.69
CA PHE A 111 3.53 10.03 4.53
C PHE A 111 2.78 11.35 4.44
N CYS A 112 1.44 11.34 4.48
CA CYS A 112 0.66 12.55 4.22
C CYS A 112 0.46 13.44 5.47
N MET A 113 0.16 12.83 6.63
CA MET A 113 -0.21 13.59 7.84
C MET A 113 0.88 14.57 8.33
N PRO A 114 2.19 14.27 8.26
CA PRO A 114 3.22 15.21 8.68
C PRO A 114 3.13 16.53 7.90
N ASP A 115 2.86 16.49 6.59
CA ASP A 115 2.74 17.70 5.78
C ASP A 115 1.51 18.55 6.17
N ILE A 116 0.40 17.90 6.56
CA ILE A 116 -0.82 18.60 7.03
C ILE A 116 -0.55 19.34 8.35
N TYR A 117 0.29 18.76 9.21
CA TYR A 117 0.63 19.30 10.53
C TYR A 117 1.92 20.14 10.56
N GLY A 118 2.58 20.32 9.41
CA GLY A 118 3.84 21.06 9.31
C GLY A 118 5.01 20.38 10.05
N LYS A 119 5.03 19.04 10.07
CA LYS A 119 6.09 18.20 10.65
C LYS A 119 6.96 17.60 9.54
N ASP A 120 8.24 17.42 9.79
CA ASP A 120 9.16 16.81 8.81
C ASP A 120 8.86 15.31 8.65
N ALA A 121 8.67 14.60 9.76
CA ALA A 121 8.34 13.18 9.81
C ALA A 121 7.22 12.87 10.83
N PHE A 122 6.59 11.70 10.65
CA PHE A 122 5.52 11.24 11.54
C PHE A 122 5.97 11.02 12.99
N LEU A 123 7.24 10.71 13.21
CA LEU A 123 7.77 10.52 14.57
C LEU A 123 8.11 11.84 15.27
N ASP A 124 7.93 12.99 14.60
CA ASP A 124 8.10 14.32 15.20
C ASP A 124 6.82 14.83 15.90
N PHE A 125 5.76 14.01 15.92
CA PHE A 125 4.57 14.26 16.72
C PHE A 125 4.90 14.15 18.21
N ASP A 126 4.43 15.09 19.03
CA ASP A 126 4.74 15.19 20.45
C ASP A 126 3.90 14.19 21.26
N GLU A 127 4.57 13.21 21.88
CA GLU A 127 3.91 12.23 22.75
C GLU A 127 3.28 12.85 24.01
N ASN A 128 3.65 14.07 24.38
CA ASN A 128 3.08 14.77 25.53
C ASN A 128 1.83 15.58 25.17
N ASP A 129 1.61 15.87 23.88
CA ASP A 129 0.36 16.45 23.42
C ASP A 129 -0.70 15.33 23.28
N PRO A 130 -1.85 15.40 23.98
CA PRO A 130 -2.83 14.31 23.96
C PRO A 130 -3.38 13.97 22.57
N HIS A 131 -3.48 14.95 21.68
CA HIS A 131 -4.00 14.74 20.33
C HIS A 131 -2.95 14.11 19.43
N GLU A 132 -1.74 14.66 19.41
CA GLU A 132 -0.62 14.09 18.64
C GLU A 132 -0.24 12.68 19.13
N ASN A 133 -0.26 12.43 20.44
CA ASN A 133 -0.08 11.10 21.02
C ASN A 133 -1.15 10.10 20.53
N GLN A 134 -2.42 10.53 20.46
CA GLN A 134 -3.50 9.68 19.94
C GLN A 134 -3.27 9.31 18.46
N LEU A 135 -2.78 10.25 17.63
CA LEU A 135 -2.47 9.98 16.22
C LEU A 135 -1.35 8.94 16.07
N LEU A 136 -0.28 9.05 16.88
CA LEU A 136 0.80 8.07 16.92
C LEU A 136 0.28 6.66 17.23
N HIS A 137 -0.52 6.53 18.29
CA HIS A 137 -1.08 5.25 18.70
C HIS A 137 -2.07 4.67 17.68
N ASP A 138 -2.93 5.50 17.10
CA ASP A 138 -3.92 5.08 16.10
C ASP A 138 -3.23 4.52 14.85
N ALA A 139 -2.18 5.20 14.36
CA ALA A 139 -1.42 4.76 13.19
C ALA A 139 -0.87 3.34 13.37
N PHE A 140 -0.18 3.09 14.49
CA PHE A 140 0.39 1.79 14.77
C PHE A 140 -0.67 0.72 15.06
N ALA A 141 -1.77 1.08 15.73
CA ALA A 141 -2.86 0.15 16.00
C ALA A 141 -3.54 -0.33 14.72
N ILE A 142 -3.94 0.59 13.82
CA ILE A 142 -4.57 0.26 12.54
C ILE A 142 -3.61 -0.55 11.67
N LYS A 143 -2.35 -0.13 11.57
CA LYS A 143 -1.33 -0.84 10.80
C LYS A 143 -1.08 -2.25 11.35
N SER A 144 -1.07 -2.41 12.68
CA SER A 144 -0.92 -3.70 13.35
C SER A 144 -2.10 -4.63 13.07
N ALA A 145 -3.34 -4.12 13.10
CA ALA A 145 -4.52 -4.90 12.76
C ALA A 145 -4.50 -5.40 11.30
N GLY A 146 -4.15 -4.53 10.34
CA GLY A 146 -3.97 -4.92 8.93
C GLY A 146 -2.83 -5.94 8.73
N ASN A 147 -1.70 -5.74 9.41
CA ASN A 147 -0.59 -6.69 9.41
C ASN A 147 -0.99 -8.05 9.97
N PHE A 148 -1.78 -8.09 11.04
CA PHE A 148 -2.25 -9.32 11.67
C PHE A 148 -3.15 -10.10 10.70
N LEU A 149 -4.13 -9.43 10.10
CA LEU A 149 -5.00 -10.03 9.08
C LEU A 149 -4.18 -10.62 7.92
N ALA A 150 -3.26 -9.82 7.35
CA ALA A 150 -2.39 -10.28 6.28
C ALA A 150 -1.50 -11.48 6.71
N THR A 151 -1.03 -11.51 7.96
CA THR A 151 -0.19 -12.60 8.46
C THR A 151 -0.96 -13.91 8.60
N ILE A 152 -2.18 -13.88 9.15
CA ILE A 152 -2.96 -15.12 9.33
C ILE A 152 -3.50 -15.67 8.00
N ILE A 153 -3.85 -14.80 7.06
CA ILE A 153 -4.41 -15.21 5.76
C ILE A 153 -3.30 -15.53 4.75
N ALA A 154 -2.29 -14.67 4.66
CA ALA A 154 -1.27 -14.73 3.62
C ALA A 154 0.08 -15.28 4.11
N GLY A 155 0.22 -15.56 5.40
CA GLY A 155 1.41 -16.14 6.04
C GLY A 155 2.47 -15.13 6.45
N ARG A 156 2.49 -13.95 5.80
CA ARG A 156 3.30 -12.78 6.16
C ARG A 156 2.54 -11.52 5.78
N SER A 157 2.79 -10.43 6.50
CA SER A 157 2.25 -9.12 6.12
C SER A 157 2.80 -8.66 4.77
N ILE A 158 4.11 -8.86 4.54
CA ILE A 158 4.84 -8.52 3.31
C ILE A 158 5.34 -9.80 2.64
N HIS A 159 5.29 -9.85 1.31
CA HIS A 159 5.69 -11.00 0.50
C HIS A 159 4.96 -12.29 0.94
N ALA A 160 3.63 -12.28 0.81
CA ALA A 160 2.75 -13.41 1.11
C ALA A 160 3.32 -14.77 0.66
N MET A 161 3.11 -15.79 1.50
CA MET A 161 3.62 -17.15 1.31
C MET A 161 2.52 -18.20 1.11
N PHE A 162 1.32 -17.96 1.64
CA PHE A 162 0.23 -18.95 1.58
C PHE A 162 -0.57 -18.94 0.27
N PRO A 163 -0.83 -17.80 -0.40
CA PRO A 163 -1.45 -17.81 -1.72
C PRO A 163 -0.59 -18.61 -2.70
N ALA A 164 -1.23 -19.50 -3.45
CA ALA A 164 -0.58 -20.31 -4.47
C ALA A 164 -1.49 -20.44 -5.70
N ILE A 165 -0.91 -20.88 -6.81
CA ILE A 165 -1.65 -21.21 -8.03
C ILE A 165 -2.65 -22.33 -7.69
N GLY A 166 -3.93 -22.08 -7.93
CA GLY A 166 -5.06 -22.97 -7.63
C GLY A 166 -5.61 -22.89 -6.21
N GLY A 167 -5.06 -22.06 -5.31
CA GLY A 167 -5.58 -21.98 -3.94
C GLY A 167 -4.65 -21.38 -2.89
N PHE A 168 -4.66 -21.99 -1.70
CA PHE A 168 -3.87 -21.60 -0.55
C PHE A 168 -3.18 -22.82 0.07
N ILE A 169 -1.94 -22.65 0.50
CA ILE A 169 -1.13 -23.71 1.14
C ILE A 169 -1.59 -23.95 2.59
N LYS A 170 -2.05 -22.89 3.27
CA LYS A 170 -2.51 -22.93 4.65
C LYS A 170 -3.71 -22.01 4.83
N TYR A 171 -4.61 -22.41 5.72
CA TYR A 171 -5.82 -21.68 6.10
C TYR A 171 -5.71 -21.21 7.56
N PRO A 172 -6.32 -20.07 7.93
CA PRO A 172 -6.41 -19.64 9.31
C PRO A 172 -7.29 -20.60 10.12
N ASP A 173 -6.99 -20.77 11.41
CA ASP A 173 -7.88 -21.47 12.33
C ASP A 173 -8.94 -20.54 12.94
N ALA A 174 -9.94 -21.11 13.62
CA ALA A 174 -11.06 -20.36 14.17
C ALA A 174 -10.65 -19.37 15.27
N GLU A 175 -9.60 -19.67 16.03
CA GLU A 175 -9.08 -18.79 17.08
C GLU A 175 -8.41 -17.55 16.45
N GLN A 176 -7.57 -17.77 15.43
CA GLN A 176 -6.94 -16.70 14.67
C GLN A 176 -7.98 -15.78 14.00
N VAL A 177 -9.06 -16.35 13.46
CA VAL A 177 -10.14 -15.56 12.86
C VAL A 177 -10.84 -14.72 13.93
N ALA A 178 -11.17 -15.28 15.09
CA ALA A 178 -11.79 -14.54 16.19
C ALA A 178 -10.90 -13.37 16.66
N GLN A 179 -9.60 -13.61 16.82
CA GLN A 179 -8.62 -12.57 17.18
C GLN A 179 -8.52 -11.47 16.11
N ALA A 180 -8.61 -11.82 14.82
CA ALA A 180 -8.57 -10.83 13.74
C ALA A 180 -9.81 -9.93 13.77
N ILE A 181 -10.99 -10.51 14.00
CA ILE A 181 -12.24 -9.75 14.14
C ILE A 181 -12.12 -8.76 15.29
N GLU A 182 -11.72 -9.22 16.48
CA GLU A 182 -11.55 -8.37 17.67
C GLU A 182 -10.58 -7.20 17.40
N LYS A 183 -9.42 -7.49 16.79
CA LYS A 183 -8.42 -6.46 16.45
C LYS A 183 -8.93 -5.44 15.43
N LEU A 184 -9.66 -5.90 14.41
CA LEU A 184 -10.23 -5.03 13.39
C LEU A 184 -11.34 -4.16 13.98
N GLU A 185 -12.16 -4.70 14.88
CA GLU A 185 -13.20 -3.95 15.59
C GLU A 185 -12.61 -2.91 16.52
N SER A 186 -11.54 -3.24 17.26
CA SER A 186 -10.90 -2.31 18.20
C SER A 186 -10.31 -1.06 17.54
N VAL A 187 -9.99 -1.11 16.24
CA VAL A 187 -9.41 0.02 15.49
C VAL A 187 -10.43 0.78 14.62
N ARG A 188 -11.72 0.43 14.68
CA ARG A 188 -12.76 1.13 13.90
C ARG A 188 -12.84 2.61 14.26
N GLU A 189 -12.88 2.93 15.55
CA GLU A 189 -12.95 4.32 16.02
C GLU A 189 -11.69 5.12 15.64
N ALA A 190 -10.51 4.49 15.69
CA ALA A 190 -9.27 5.09 15.21
C ALA A 190 -9.33 5.41 13.71
N THR A 191 -9.93 4.52 12.91
CA THR A 191 -10.12 4.73 11.47
C THR A 191 -11.08 5.89 11.20
N VAL A 192 -12.16 6.02 11.98
CA VAL A 192 -13.09 7.15 11.88
C VAL A 192 -12.41 8.47 12.25
N ARG A 193 -11.58 8.48 13.30
CA ARG A 193 -10.77 9.65 13.66
C ARG A 193 -9.83 10.05 12.53
N LEU A 194 -9.14 9.09 11.90
CA LEU A 194 -8.29 9.36 10.74
C LEU A 194 -9.06 10.10 9.62
N VAL A 195 -10.26 9.63 9.28
CA VAL A 195 -11.10 10.29 8.26
C VAL A 195 -11.43 11.73 8.68
N ALA A 196 -11.81 11.93 9.94
CA ALA A 196 -12.11 13.27 10.48
C ALA A 196 -10.88 14.20 10.48
N GLU A 197 -9.66 13.68 10.64
CA GLU A 197 -8.43 14.47 10.51
C GLU A 197 -8.21 14.97 9.08
N PHE A 198 -8.40 14.10 8.10
CA PHE A 198 -8.25 14.48 6.69
C PHE A 198 -9.41 15.37 6.19
N GLU A 199 -10.61 15.26 6.76
CA GLU A 199 -11.73 16.15 6.45
C GLU A 199 -11.44 17.61 6.85
N LYS A 200 -10.63 17.84 7.89
CA LYS A 200 -10.19 19.18 8.31
C LYS A 200 -9.09 19.76 7.42
N CYS A 201 -8.52 18.97 6.52
CA CYS A 201 -7.44 19.42 5.65
C CYS A 201 -7.94 20.56 4.74
N THR A 202 -7.24 21.69 4.78
CA THR A 202 -7.59 22.89 3.99
C THR A 202 -6.91 22.92 2.62
N PHE A 203 -5.98 22.00 2.37
CA PHE A 203 -5.32 21.88 1.08
C PHE A 203 -6.30 21.37 0.03
N ALA A 204 -6.55 22.17 -1.00
CA ALA A 204 -7.37 21.82 -2.16
C ALA A 204 -6.52 21.93 -3.43
N PHE A 205 -6.54 20.88 -4.24
CA PHE A 205 -5.86 20.85 -5.53
C PHE A 205 -6.82 20.31 -6.61
N ASP A 206 -7.63 21.22 -7.15
CA ASP A 206 -8.58 20.91 -8.19
C ASP A 206 -7.99 21.17 -9.58
N ARG A 207 -7.85 20.09 -10.35
CA ARG A 207 -7.54 20.17 -11.78
C ARG A 207 -8.32 19.12 -12.54
N HIS A 208 -8.60 19.39 -13.81
CA HIS A 208 -9.08 18.35 -14.70
C HIS A 208 -8.08 17.18 -14.69
N THR A 209 -8.57 16.03 -14.25
CA THR A 209 -7.81 14.79 -14.06
C THR A 209 -8.61 13.67 -14.69
N ASP A 210 -7.99 12.97 -15.64
CA ASP A 210 -8.57 11.77 -16.22
C ASP A 210 -8.26 10.58 -15.31
N TYR A 211 -9.28 10.07 -14.64
CA TYR A 211 -9.17 8.84 -13.87
C TYR A 211 -9.37 7.66 -14.82
N MET A 212 -8.35 6.81 -14.97
CA MET A 212 -8.44 5.57 -15.72
C MET A 212 -8.30 4.39 -14.76
N ALA A 213 -9.24 3.46 -14.84
CA ALA A 213 -9.18 2.19 -14.13
C ALA A 213 -9.53 1.07 -15.11
N LEU A 214 -8.92 -0.10 -14.93
CA LEU A 214 -9.41 -1.32 -15.58
C LEU A 214 -10.68 -1.75 -14.84
N LEU A 215 -11.80 -1.76 -15.54
CA LEU A 215 -13.04 -2.30 -15.03
C LEU A 215 -12.98 -3.83 -15.19
N PRO A 216 -13.23 -4.62 -14.14
CA PRO A 216 -13.49 -6.04 -14.33
C PRO A 216 -14.73 -6.19 -15.20
N ASP A 217 -14.75 -7.19 -16.10
CA ASP A 217 -15.91 -7.46 -16.95
C ASP A 217 -17.17 -7.81 -16.13
N GLU A 218 -16.99 -8.22 -14.87
CA GLU A 218 -18.05 -8.41 -13.88
C GLU A 218 -17.70 -7.71 -12.55
N GLY A 219 -18.35 -6.58 -12.28
CA GLY A 219 -18.21 -5.80 -11.04
C GLY A 219 -18.97 -4.47 -11.09
#